data_AF-A0A941KY58-F1
#
_entry.id   AF-A0A941KY58-F1
#
_cell.length_a   1.000
_cell.length_b   1.000
_cell.length_c   1.000
_cell.angle_alpha   90.00
_cell.angle_beta   90.00
_cell.angle_gamma   90.00
#
_symmetry.space_group_name_H-M   'P 1'
#
loop_
_entity.id
_entity.type
_entity.pdbx_description
1 polymer ?
#
loop_
_entity_poly.entity_id
_entity_poly.type
_entity_poly.pdbx_seq_one_letter_code
_entity_poly.pdbx_strand_id
1 'polypeptide(L)'
;MADLKLHTRNDSEDRSGFDRMTKYVRVRSAKDSRFVEFDFAIGDPALFVELIMPQGAFEHFCKANQVVFMTQAQQTSVDAEMEKWRYGEETLMAHNHR
;
A
#
# COMPACT_ATOMS: atom_id res chain seq x y z
N MET A 1 24.39 -14.68 -20.23
CA MET A 1 22.97 -14.36 -19.99
C MET A 1 22.68 -14.81 -18.57
N ALA A 2 22.42 -13.88 -17.65
CA ALA A 2 22.23 -14.21 -16.24
C ALA A 2 20.84 -14.83 -16.06
N ASP A 3 20.82 -16.09 -15.61
CA ASP A 3 19.62 -16.81 -15.20
C ASP A 3 19.13 -16.20 -13.89
N LEU A 4 18.25 -15.20 -13.97
CA LEU A 4 17.53 -14.69 -12.81
C LEU A 4 16.54 -15.76 -12.37
N LYS A 5 16.98 -16.66 -11.49
CA LYS A 5 16.05 -17.47 -10.67
C LYS A 5 15.28 -16.52 -9.76
N LEU A 6 14.09 -16.14 -10.19
CA LEU A 6 13.03 -15.71 -9.30
C LEU A 6 12.88 -16.81 -8.27
N HIS A 7 13.27 -16.55 -7.02
CA HIS A 7 13.01 -17.43 -5.90
C HIS A 7 11.50 -17.43 -5.64
N THR A 8 10.74 -18.18 -6.45
CA THR A 8 9.41 -18.62 -6.04
C THR A 8 9.64 -19.60 -4.90
N ARG A 9 9.68 -19.09 -3.67
CA ARG A 9 9.60 -19.92 -2.46
C ARG A 9 8.30 -20.72 -2.57
N ASN A 10 8.45 -21.99 -2.93
CA ASN A 10 7.39 -22.97 -2.86
C ASN A 10 7.24 -23.36 -1.39
N ASP A 11 6.63 -22.49 -0.58
CA ASP A 11 6.38 -22.73 0.84
C ASP A 11 4.87 -22.81 1.06
N SER A 12 4.38 -24.04 1.12
CA SER A 12 2.95 -24.36 1.13
C SER A 12 2.33 -24.18 2.52
N GLU A 13 3.13 -23.79 3.53
CA GLU A 13 2.68 -23.70 4.93
C GLU A 13 2.58 -22.24 5.43
N ASP A 14 3.39 -21.30 4.90
CA ASP A 14 3.37 -19.87 5.30
C ASP A 14 2.33 -19.01 4.56
N ARG A 15 1.86 -19.43 3.37
CA ARG A 15 0.77 -18.75 2.63
C ARG A 15 -0.48 -18.51 3.48
N SER A 16 -0.71 -19.35 4.47
CA SER A 16 -1.90 -19.35 5.32
C SER A 16 -2.05 -18.10 6.20
N GLY A 17 -0.94 -17.46 6.59
CA GLY A 17 -0.96 -16.26 7.42
C GLY A 17 -1.39 -15.03 6.61
N PHE A 18 -0.66 -14.75 5.54
CA PHE A 18 -0.89 -13.58 4.68
C PHE A 18 -2.24 -13.61 3.95
N ASP A 19 -2.74 -14.79 3.57
CA ASP A 19 -4.06 -14.89 2.94
C ASP A 19 -5.21 -14.55 3.89
N ARG A 20 -4.99 -14.63 5.22
CA ARG A 20 -5.98 -14.24 6.24
C ARG A 20 -5.91 -12.77 6.64
N MET A 21 -4.86 -12.05 6.25
CA MET A 21 -4.68 -10.65 6.61
C MET A 21 -5.58 -9.75 5.77
N THR A 22 -6.13 -8.70 6.40
CA THR A 22 -6.94 -7.71 5.71
C THR A 22 -6.08 -6.96 4.70
N LYS A 23 -6.56 -6.88 3.46
CA LYS A 23 -5.90 -6.18 2.36
C LYS A 23 -6.59 -4.82 2.18
N TYR A 24 -5.87 -3.73 2.36
CA TYR A 24 -6.43 -2.38 2.31
C TYR A 24 -6.11 -1.68 0.99
N VAL A 25 -7.04 -0.86 0.51
CA VAL A 25 -6.84 0.00 -0.66
C VAL A 25 -7.22 1.45 -0.33
N ARG A 26 -6.38 2.39 -0.77
CA ARG A 26 -6.66 3.84 -0.76
C ARG A 26 -6.44 4.43 -2.14
N VAL A 27 -7.50 4.91 -2.80
CA VAL A 27 -7.39 5.57 -4.10
C VAL A 27 -6.88 7.00 -3.92
N ARG A 28 -5.85 7.37 -4.68
CA ARG A 28 -5.20 8.69 -4.68
C ARG A 28 -5.59 9.54 -5.89
N SER A 29 -5.98 8.90 -6.99
CA SER A 29 -6.41 9.59 -8.22
C SER A 29 -7.81 10.20 -8.11
N ALA A 30 -8.09 11.19 -8.95
CA ALA A 30 -9.45 11.72 -9.13
C ALA A 30 -10.39 10.69 -9.82
N LYS A 31 -11.71 10.87 -9.65
CA LYS A 31 -12.73 9.93 -10.18
C LYS A 31 -12.68 9.74 -11.69
N ASP A 32 -12.32 10.77 -12.45
CA ASP A 32 -12.29 10.76 -13.92
C ASP A 32 -10.87 10.55 -14.50
N SER A 33 -9.91 10.17 -13.65
CA SER A 33 -8.55 9.89 -14.12
C SER A 33 -8.51 8.66 -15.03
N ARG A 34 -7.71 8.75 -16.10
CA ARG A 34 -7.49 7.65 -17.07
C ARG A 34 -6.88 6.41 -16.40
N PHE A 35 -6.04 6.63 -15.39
CA PHE A 35 -5.44 5.59 -14.56
C PHE A 35 -5.85 5.81 -13.11
N VAL A 36 -6.01 4.71 -12.39
CA VAL A 36 -6.25 4.68 -10.95
C VAL A 36 -4.91 4.53 -10.26
N GLU A 37 -4.55 5.56 -9.49
CA GLU A 37 -3.42 5.54 -8.58
C GLU A 37 -3.94 5.18 -7.20
N PHE A 38 -3.36 4.17 -6.57
CA PHE A 38 -3.83 3.68 -5.28
C PHE A 38 -2.72 3.03 -4.46
N ASP A 39 -2.89 3.10 -3.15
CA ASP A 39 -2.02 2.44 -2.19
C ASP A 39 -2.63 1.07 -1.83
N PHE A 40 -1.79 0.05 -1.75
CA PHE A 40 -2.17 -1.31 -1.37
C PHE A 40 -1.38 -1.78 -0.17
N ALA A 41 -2.08 -2.16 0.91
CA ALA A 41 -1.49 -2.58 2.17
C ALA A 41 -2.01 -3.96 2.60
N ILE A 42 -1.22 -4.72 3.36
CA ILE A 42 -1.62 -6.03 3.88
C ILE A 42 -1.39 -6.06 5.40
N GLY A 43 -2.47 -6.25 6.16
CA GLY A 43 -2.48 -6.25 7.62
C GLY A 43 -2.36 -4.86 8.24
N ASP A 44 -1.31 -4.12 7.91
CA ASP A 44 -1.06 -2.77 8.40
C ASP A 44 -1.29 -1.72 7.29
N PRO A 45 -2.30 -0.84 7.41
CA PRO A 45 -2.56 0.24 6.47
C PRO A 45 -1.39 1.21 6.24
N ALA A 46 -0.48 1.37 7.22
CA ALA A 46 0.68 2.26 7.11
C ALA A 46 1.84 1.64 6.32
N LEU A 47 1.85 0.31 6.14
CA LEU A 47 2.84 -0.42 5.33
C LEU A 47 2.24 -0.80 3.97
N PHE A 48 2.36 0.11 3.01
CA PHE A 48 1.75 -0.04 1.69
C PHE A 48 2.75 0.08 0.54
N VAL A 49 2.32 -0.39 -0.63
CA VAL A 49 2.96 -0.12 -1.92
C VAL A 49 2.06 0.76 -2.77
N GLU A 50 2.66 1.70 -3.50
CA GLU A 50 1.94 2.58 -4.43
C GLU A 50 1.84 1.90 -5.80
N LEU A 51 0.64 1.85 -6.37
CA LEU A 51 0.35 1.18 -7.63
C LEU A 51 -0.46 2.09 -8.57
N ILE A 52 -0.30 1.89 -9.88
CA ILE A 52 -1.06 2.57 -10.92
C ILE A 52 -1.57 1.57 -11.96
N MET A 53 -2.88 1.60 -12.25
CA MET A 53 -3.51 0.66 -13.18
C MET A 53 -4.67 1.31 -13.96
N PRO A 54 -5.03 0.81 -15.16
CA PRO A 54 -6.30 1.18 -15.80
C PRO A 54 -7.51 0.81 -14.93
N GLN A 55 -8.62 1.54 -15.05
CA GLN A 55 -9.82 1.35 -14.20
C GLN A 55 -10.32 -0.10 -14.17
N GLY A 56 -10.49 -0.74 -15.32
CA GLY A 56 -10.95 -2.13 -15.37
C GLY A 56 -9.98 -3.14 -14.73
N ALA A 57 -8.67 -2.88 -14.80
CA ALA A 57 -7.67 -3.71 -14.14
C ALA A 57 -7.68 -3.51 -12.62
N PHE A 58 -7.86 -2.27 -12.16
CA PHE A 58 -8.05 -1.96 -10.75
C PHE A 58 -9.28 -2.64 -10.15
N GLU A 59 -10.42 -2.61 -10.84
CA GLU A 59 -11.62 -3.33 -10.39
C GLU A 59 -11.40 -4.84 -10.27
N HIS A 60 -10.69 -5.43 -11.24
CA HIS A 60 -10.33 -6.84 -11.21
C HIS A 60 -9.38 -7.15 -10.04
N PHE A 61 -8.37 -6.29 -9.83
CA PHE A 61 -7.43 -6.39 -8.72
C PHE A 61 -8.15 -6.39 -7.37
N CYS A 62 -9.09 -5.45 -7.16
CA CYS A 62 -9.87 -5.35 -5.94
C CYS A 62 -10.68 -6.63 -5.65
N LYS A 63 -11.28 -7.23 -6.69
CA LYS A 63 -12.04 -8.48 -6.57
C LYS A 63 -11.13 -9.67 -6.27
N ALA A 64 -10.02 -9.81 -6.99
CA ALA A 64 -9.08 -10.91 -6.83
C ALA A 64 -8.42 -10.91 -5.44
N ASN A 65 -8.18 -9.72 -4.88
CA ASN A 65 -7.53 -9.56 -3.58
C ASN A 65 -8.50 -9.38 -2.41
N GLN A 66 -9.82 -9.33 -2.65
CA GLN A 66 -10.85 -9.14 -1.61
C GLN A 66 -10.55 -7.94 -0.69
N VAL A 67 -10.25 -6.80 -1.30
CA VAL A 67 -9.75 -5.62 -0.58
C VAL A 67 -10.83 -4.89 0.20
N VAL A 68 -10.40 -4.16 1.23
CA VAL A 68 -11.21 -3.23 2.01
C VAL A 68 -10.73 -1.81 1.73
N PHE A 69 -11.64 -0.92 1.34
CA PHE A 69 -11.29 0.49 1.16
C PHE A 69 -11.06 1.16 2.51
N MET A 70 -9.94 1.89 2.64
CA MET A 70 -9.62 2.61 3.86
C MET A 70 -10.66 3.69 4.14
N THR A 71 -11.16 3.73 5.38
CA THR A 71 -12.02 4.80 5.87
C THR A 71 -11.25 6.13 5.95
N GLN A 72 -11.96 7.26 5.94
CA GLN A 72 -11.31 8.58 6.03
C GLN A 72 -10.40 8.71 7.25
N ALA A 73 -10.83 8.19 8.41
CA ALA A 73 -10.04 8.22 9.64
C ALA A 73 -8.75 7.41 9.52
N GLN A 74 -8.79 6.23 8.89
CA GLN A 74 -7.58 5.43 8.63
C GLN A 74 -6.63 6.16 7.68
N GLN A 75 -7.14 6.80 6.63
CA GLN A 75 -6.31 7.57 5.71
C GLN A 75 -5.58 8.71 6.43
N THR A 76 -6.29 9.45 7.29
CA THR A 76 -5.69 10.52 8.11
C THR A 76 -4.61 9.99 9.07
N SER A 77 -4.85 8.82 9.70
CA SER A 77 -3.85 8.19 10.57
C SER A 77 -2.58 7.83 9.80
N VAL A 78 -2.74 7.17 8.64
CA VAL A 78 -1.62 6.79 7.77
C VAL A 78 -0.84 8.01 7.30
N ASP A 79 -1.52 9.10 6.94
CA ASP A 79 -0.87 10.34 6.53
C ASP A 79 -0.04 10.97 7.67
N ALA A 80 -0.55 10.95 8.90
CA ALA A 80 0.17 11.43 10.08
C ALA A 80 1.40 10.57 10.41
N GLU A 81 1.27 9.24 10.30
CA GLU A 81 2.40 8.32 10.48
C GLU A 81 3.46 8.54 9.40
N MET A 82 3.07 8.70 8.14
CA MET A 82 3.99 9.02 7.05
C MET A 82 4.72 10.35 7.28
N GLU A 83 4.05 11.38 7.79
CA GLU A 83 4.66 12.65 8.13
C GLU A 83 5.71 12.52 9.24
N LYS A 84 5.39 11.73 10.29
CA LYS A 84 6.33 11.38 11.34
C LYS A 84 7.59 10.70 10.79
N TRP A 85 7.43 9.72 9.89
CA TRP A 85 8.57 9.01 9.31
C TRP A 85 9.36 9.85 8.29
N ARG A 86 8.72 10.82 7.63
CA ARG A 86 9.37 11.68 6.64
C ARG A 86 10.26 12.76 7.24
N TYR A 87 9.90 13.29 8.41
CA TYR A 87 10.67 14.35 9.09
C TYR A 87 11.39 13.85 10.36
N GLY A 88 11.01 12.67 10.86
CA GLY A 88 11.52 12.05 12.08
C GLY A 88 10.98 12.74 13.33
N GLU A 89 10.50 11.95 14.28
CA GLU A 89 10.21 12.44 15.64
C GLU A 89 11.56 12.66 16.34
N GLU A 90 11.96 13.93 16.48
CA GLU A 90 13.20 14.38 17.14
C GLU A 90 14.52 14.21 16.37
N THR A 91 14.55 14.49 15.05
CA THR A 91 15.84 14.60 14.34
C THR A 91 16.46 16.00 14.49
N LEU A 92 17.80 16.08 14.47
CA LEU A 92 18.56 17.34 14.42
C LEU A 92 18.11 18.28 13.27
N MET A 93 17.49 17.71 12.22
CA MET A 93 16.96 18.43 11.06
C MET A 93 15.59 19.09 11.32
N ALA A 94 14.85 18.69 12.36
CA ALA A 94 13.54 19.24 12.70
C ALA A 94 13.58 20.73 13.11
N HIS A 95 14.76 21.24 13.48
CA HIS A 95 14.94 22.61 13.99
C HIS A 95 15.37 23.63 12.91
N ASN A 96 15.51 23.24 11.64
CA ASN A 96 16.07 24.09 10.58
C ASN A 96 15.02 24.86 9.75
N HIS A 97 13.78 24.96 10.20
CA HIS A 97 12.67 25.55 9.44
C HIS A 97 12.33 27.01 9.82
N ARG A 98 13.35 27.82 10.15
CA ARG A 98 13.17 29.24 10.51
C ARG A 98 13.64 30.19 9.43
#